data_AF-A0A5B8QWP1-F1
#
_entry.id   AF-A0A5B8QWP1-F1
#
_cell.length_a   1.000
_cell.length_b   1.000
_cell.length_c   1.000
_cell.angle_alpha   90.00
_cell.angle_beta   90.00
_cell.angle_gamma   90.00
#
_symmetry.space_group_name_H-M   'P 1'
#
loop_
_entity.id
_entity.type
_entity.pdbx_description
1 polymer ?
#
loop_
_entity_poly.entity_id
_entity_poly.type
_entity_poly.pdbx_seq_one_letter_code
_entity_poly.pdbx_strand_id
1 'polypeptide(L)'
;MSESINAHAELQLVNKLVHETLSHLDTVVGNLDESEELASILQELINRRQELLLQWLPDTTQDDVTLLTEQQKLSLTFEQCVANVRQQYANELALRKSNTSKVNLYKTLDANR
;
A
#
# COMPACT_ATOMS: atom_id res chain seq x y z
N MET A 1 8.47 -15.00 -27.33
CA MET A 1 8.93 -13.59 -27.43
C MET A 1 7.80 -12.57 -27.22
N SER A 2 6.57 -12.84 -27.68
CA SER A 2 5.42 -11.91 -27.54
C SER A 2 4.88 -11.79 -26.10
N GLU A 3 4.89 -12.87 -25.31
CA GLU A 3 4.34 -12.88 -23.94
C GLU A 3 5.23 -12.15 -22.92
N SER A 4 6.55 -12.26 -23.06
CA SER A 4 7.53 -11.60 -22.17
C SER A 4 7.51 -10.06 -22.29
N ILE A 5 7.29 -9.52 -23.50
CA ILE A 5 7.12 -8.07 -23.72
C ILE A 5 5.83 -7.57 -23.04
N ASN A 6 4.78 -8.39 -23.02
CA ASN A 6 3.52 -8.04 -22.39
C ASN A 6 3.63 -8.01 -20.86
N ALA A 7 4.34 -8.98 -20.26
CA ALA A 7 4.59 -9.03 -18.82
C ALA A 7 5.42 -7.84 -18.30
N HIS A 8 6.38 -7.34 -19.09
CA HIS A 8 7.16 -6.16 -18.71
C HIS A 8 6.32 -4.88 -18.70
N ALA A 9 5.53 -4.66 -19.75
CA ALA A 9 4.63 -3.51 -19.82
C ALA A 9 3.59 -3.55 -18.69
N GLU A 10 3.08 -4.75 -18.39
CA GLU A 10 2.17 -4.95 -17.28
C GLU A 10 2.84 -4.68 -15.93
N LEU A 11 4.07 -5.16 -15.70
CA LEU A 11 4.81 -4.90 -14.47
C LEU A 11 5.06 -3.39 -14.26
N GLN A 12 5.38 -2.66 -15.33
CA GLN A 12 5.52 -1.19 -15.27
C GLN A 12 4.19 -0.51 -14.91
N LEU A 13 3.08 -0.96 -15.49
CA LEU A 13 1.75 -0.44 -15.16
C LEU A 13 1.41 -0.71 -13.69
N VAL A 14 1.61 -1.94 -13.22
CA VAL A 14 1.35 -2.31 -11.82
C VAL A 14 2.22 -1.51 -10.87
N ASN A 15 3.52 -1.33 -11.16
CA ASN A 15 4.41 -0.48 -10.37
C ASN A 15 3.89 0.97 -10.27
N LYS A 16 3.38 1.52 -11.37
CA LYS A 16 2.79 2.85 -11.39
C LYS A 16 1.52 2.90 -10.51
N LEU A 17 0.63 1.94 -10.64
CA LEU A 17 -0.60 1.86 -9.85
C LEU A 17 -0.31 1.68 -8.35
N VAL A 18 0.70 0.89 -7.99
CA VAL A 18 1.16 0.76 -6.59
C VAL A 18 1.61 2.12 -6.06
N HIS A 19 2.42 2.85 -6.83
CA HIS A 19 2.89 4.17 -6.45
C HIS A 19 1.72 5.16 -6.27
N GLU A 20 0.80 5.22 -7.24
CA GLU A 20 -0.38 6.09 -7.18
C GLU A 20 -1.27 5.76 -5.98
N THR A 21 -1.49 4.47 -5.70
CA THR A 21 -2.29 4.01 -4.55
C THR A 21 -1.62 4.41 -3.23
N LEU A 22 -0.30 4.25 -3.12
CA LEU A 22 0.46 4.68 -1.95
C LEU A 22 0.43 6.20 -1.75
N SER A 23 0.55 6.98 -2.84
CA SER A 23 0.39 8.43 -2.78
C SER A 23 -1.01 8.84 -2.37
N HIS A 24 -2.04 8.13 -2.83
CA HIS A 24 -3.42 8.42 -2.45
C HIS A 24 -3.67 8.10 -0.97
N LEU A 25 -3.16 6.96 -0.49
CA LEU A 25 -3.19 6.58 0.93
C LEU A 25 -2.59 7.65 1.85
N ASP A 26 -1.51 8.32 1.42
CA ASP A 26 -0.89 9.41 2.18
C ASP A 26 -1.75 10.68 2.25
N THR A 27 -2.70 10.86 1.31
CA THR A 27 -3.60 12.04 1.28
C THR A 27 -4.95 11.83 1.97
N VAL A 28 -5.42 10.59 2.13
CA VAL A 28 -6.74 10.29 2.72
C VAL A 28 -6.69 10.08 4.24
N VAL A 29 -5.62 10.53 4.89
CA VAL A 29 -5.41 10.41 6.34
C VAL A 29 -6.63 10.96 7.09
N GLY A 30 -7.28 10.08 7.87
CA GLY A 30 -8.48 10.40 8.66
C GLY A 30 -9.78 9.81 8.09
N ASN A 31 -9.82 9.45 6.80
CA ASN A 31 -10.90 8.66 6.20
C ASN A 31 -10.55 7.17 6.24
N LEU A 32 -10.93 6.48 7.32
CA LEU A 32 -10.58 5.07 7.53
C LEU A 32 -11.21 4.14 6.48
N ASP A 33 -12.45 4.40 6.06
CA ASP A 33 -13.16 3.53 5.12
C ASP A 33 -12.46 3.54 3.76
N GLU A 34 -12.11 4.73 3.26
CA GLU A 34 -11.35 4.90 2.01
C GLU A 34 -9.91 4.39 2.14
N SER A 35 -9.29 4.55 3.31
CA SER A 35 -7.95 3.99 3.58
C SER A 35 -7.96 2.45 3.53
N GLU A 36 -9.01 1.81 4.04
CA GLU A 36 -9.15 0.35 4.02
C GLU A 36 -9.41 -0.18 2.60
N GLU A 37 -10.23 0.52 1.82
CA GLU A 37 -10.45 0.20 0.41
C GLU A 37 -9.15 0.29 -0.39
N LEU A 38 -8.42 1.41 -0.26
CA LEU A 38 -7.13 1.59 -0.92
C LEU A 38 -6.08 0.58 -0.45
N ALA A 39 -6.09 0.18 0.82
CA ALA A 39 -5.21 -0.87 1.33
C ALA A 39 -5.51 -2.25 0.69
N SER A 40 -6.79 -2.57 0.47
CA SER A 40 -7.21 -3.78 -0.26
C SER A 40 -6.71 -3.76 -1.70
N ILE A 41 -6.91 -2.63 -2.40
CA ILE A 41 -6.42 -2.44 -3.78
C ILE A 41 -4.89 -2.57 -3.83
N LEU A 42 -4.19 -1.94 -2.89
CA LEU A 42 -2.74 -2.03 -2.80
C LEU A 42 -2.27 -3.48 -2.61
N GLN A 43 -2.95 -4.27 -1.78
CA GLN A 43 -2.62 -5.68 -1.57
C GLN A 43 -2.77 -6.48 -2.87
N GLU A 44 -3.84 -6.28 -3.62
CA GLU A 44 -4.06 -6.93 -4.92
C GLU A 44 -2.95 -6.55 -5.92
N LEU A 45 -2.60 -5.28 -6.00
CA LEU A 45 -1.53 -4.79 -6.89
C LEU A 45 -0.17 -5.38 -6.52
N ILE A 46 0.17 -5.46 -5.23
CA ILE A 46 1.41 -6.07 -4.76
C ILE A 46 1.45 -7.57 -5.08
N ASN A 47 0.33 -8.28 -4.90
CA ASN A 47 0.24 -9.69 -5.27
C ASN A 47 0.44 -9.87 -6.78
N ARG A 48 -0.23 -9.05 -7.60
CA ARG A 48 -0.06 -9.11 -9.06
C ARG A 48 1.37 -8.81 -9.49
N ARG A 49 2.01 -7.82 -8.86
CA ARG A 49 3.43 -7.50 -9.07
C ARG A 49 4.31 -8.70 -8.77
N GLN A 50 4.07 -9.39 -7.65
CA GLN A 50 4.84 -10.56 -7.24
C GLN A 50 4.69 -11.71 -8.24
N GLU A 51 3.49 -11.96 -8.74
CA GLU A 51 3.24 -12.95 -9.80
C GLU A 51 4.05 -12.65 -11.07
N LEU A 52 4.02 -11.40 -11.54
CA LEU A 52 4.75 -10.96 -12.73
C LEU A 52 6.26 -11.09 -12.57
N LEU A 53 6.80 -10.74 -11.39
CA LEU A 53 8.23 -10.94 -11.09
C LEU A 53 8.60 -12.43 -11.05
N LEU A 54 7.75 -13.29 -10.47
CA LEU A 54 7.97 -14.73 -10.42
C LEU A 54 7.91 -15.39 -11.80
N GLN A 55 7.08 -14.88 -12.71
CA GLN A 55 7.04 -15.33 -14.11
C GLN A 55 8.29 -14.93 -14.89
N TRP A 56 8.96 -13.86 -14.47
CA TRP A 56 10.13 -13.33 -15.17
C TRP A 56 11.46 -13.96 -14.71
N LEU A 57 11.58 -14.34 -13.43
CA LEU A 57 12.77 -14.99 -12.85
C LEU A 57 13.28 -16.26 -13.59
N PRO A 58 12.45 -17.13 -14.19
CA PRO A 58 12.92 -18.30 -14.92
C PRO A 58 13.66 -17.97 -16.22
N ASP A 59 13.35 -16.83 -16.84
CA ASP A 59 13.85 -16.41 -18.15
C ASP A 59 14.95 -15.33 -18.06
N THR A 60 15.30 -14.88 -16.85
CA THR A 60 16.29 -13.81 -16.66
C THR A 60 17.69 -14.22 -17.09
N THR A 61 18.29 -13.39 -17.95
CA THR A 61 19.66 -13.45 -18.44
C THR A 61 20.55 -12.41 -17.75
N GLN A 62 21.84 -12.38 -18.09
CA GLN A 62 22.79 -11.42 -17.52
C GLN A 62 22.44 -9.96 -17.87
N ASP A 63 21.71 -9.73 -18.96
CA ASP A 63 21.24 -8.41 -19.40
C ASP A 63 20.09 -7.85 -18.52
N ASP A 64 19.42 -8.71 -17.76
CA ASP A 64 18.27 -8.34 -16.92
C ASP A 64 18.66 -7.84 -15.51
N VAL A 65 19.95 -7.90 -15.17
CA VAL A 65 20.47 -7.51 -13.83
C VAL A 65 20.11 -6.06 -13.48
N THR A 66 20.20 -5.14 -14.44
CA THR A 66 19.88 -3.73 -14.23
C THR A 66 18.41 -3.56 -13.86
N LEU A 67 17.51 -4.23 -14.60
CA LEU A 67 16.08 -4.11 -14.42
C LEU A 67 15.64 -4.80 -13.11
N LEU A 68 16.23 -5.95 -12.75
CA LEU A 68 16.01 -6.58 -11.45
C LEU A 68 16.47 -5.68 -10.28
N THR A 69 17.60 -4.99 -10.45
CA THR A 69 18.10 -4.04 -9.45
C THR A 69 17.13 -2.85 -9.29
N GLU A 70 16.56 -2.35 -10.38
CA GLU A 70 15.51 -1.33 -10.34
C GLU A 70 14.26 -1.84 -9.62
N GLN A 71 13.80 -3.06 -9.90
CA GLN A 71 12.67 -3.67 -9.22
C GLN A 71 12.93 -3.87 -7.73
N GLN A 72 14.16 -4.21 -7.33
CA GLN A 72 14.55 -4.30 -5.93
C GLN A 72 14.47 -2.94 -5.24
N LYS A 73 15.02 -1.88 -5.88
CA LYS A 73 14.93 -0.51 -5.35
C LYS A 73 13.49 -0.06 -5.17
N LEU A 74 12.63 -0.33 -6.16
CA LEU A 74 11.19 -0.03 -6.07
C LEU A 74 10.53 -0.76 -4.92
N SER A 75 10.83 -2.05 -4.71
CA SER A 75 10.29 -2.81 -3.57
C SER A 75 10.65 -2.15 -2.23
N LEU A 76 11.91 -1.71 -2.06
CA LEU A 76 12.35 -1.02 -0.84
C LEU A 76 11.63 0.32 -0.64
N THR A 77 11.44 1.09 -1.73
CA THR A 77 10.67 2.33 -1.67
C THR A 77 9.22 2.07 -1.26
N PHE A 78 8.56 1.07 -1.85
CA PHE A 78 7.19 0.72 -1.49
C PHE A 78 7.07 0.24 -0.05
N GLU A 79 8.01 -0.57 0.43
CA GLU A 79 8.05 -1.01 1.82
C GLU A 79 8.12 0.18 2.79
N GLN A 80 8.98 1.16 2.48
CA GLN A 80 9.11 2.37 3.30
C GLN A 80 7.82 3.22 3.28
N CYS A 81 7.18 3.37 2.12
CA CYS A 81 5.88 4.06 2.02
C CYS A 81 4.79 3.35 2.81
N VAL A 82 4.67 2.02 2.69
CA VAL A 82 3.70 1.22 3.44
C VAL A 82 3.92 1.34 4.95
N ALA A 83 5.17 1.35 5.40
CA ALA A 83 5.50 1.54 6.81
C ALA A 83 4.98 2.89 7.35
N ASN A 84 5.13 3.96 6.57
CA ASN A 84 4.63 5.28 6.93
C ASN A 84 3.09 5.33 6.98
N VAL A 85 2.42 4.81 5.95
CA VAL A 85 0.95 4.74 5.90
C VAL A 85 0.41 3.94 7.07
N ARG A 86 1.02 2.79 7.39
CA ARG A 86 0.63 1.97 8.55
C ARG A 86 0.75 2.74 9.86
N GLN A 87 1.80 3.54 10.03
CA GLN A 87 1.97 4.35 11.22
C GLN A 87 0.90 5.46 11.32
N GLN A 88 0.60 6.14 10.21
CA GLN A 88 -0.46 7.15 10.15
C GLN A 88 -1.82 6.54 10.49
N TYR A 89 -2.18 5.40 9.88
CA TYR A 89 -3.42 4.68 10.15
C TYR A 89 -3.54 4.27 11.63
N ALA A 90 -2.45 3.76 12.23
CA ALA A 90 -2.43 3.41 13.65
C ALA A 90 -2.64 4.63 14.56
N ASN A 91 -2.05 5.79 14.22
CA ASN A 91 -2.24 7.03 14.95
C ASN A 91 -3.71 7.51 14.89
N GLU A 92 -4.34 7.43 13.72
CA GLU A 92 -5.75 7.79 13.54
C GLU A 92 -6.70 6.90 14.34
N LEU A 93 -6.46 5.58 14.33
CA LEU A 93 -7.21 4.64 15.17
C LEU A 93 -7.08 4.97 16.66
N ALA A 94 -5.89 5.32 17.13
CA ALA A 94 -5.66 5.71 18.51
C ALA A 94 -6.40 7.01 18.89
N LEU A 95 -6.38 8.01 18.00
CA LEU A 95 -7.12 9.26 18.18
C LEU A 95 -8.63 9.03 18.29
N ARG A 96 -9.20 8.20 17.40
CA ARG A 96 -10.63 7.84 17.46
C ARG A 96 -10.99 7.13 18.76
N LYS A 97 -10.22 6.13 19.19
CA LYS A 97 -10.45 5.43 20.47
C LYS A 97 -10.43 6.38 21.67
N SER A 98 -9.48 7.32 21.70
CA SER A 98 -9.39 8.35 22.74
C SER A 98 -10.62 9.26 22.75
N ASN A 99 -11.08 9.69 21.58
CA ASN A 99 -12.25 10.55 21.45
C ASN A 99 -13.56 9.84 21.84
N THR A 100 -13.75 8.58 21.46
CA THR A 100 -14.93 7.79 21.87
C THR A 100 -14.99 7.61 23.39
N SER A 101 -13.84 7.37 24.04
CA SER A 101 -13.75 7.29 25.51
C SER A 101 -14.18 8.59 26.19
N LYS A 102 -13.72 9.75 25.68
CA LYS A 102 -14.13 11.08 26.18
C LYS A 102 -15.63 11.31 26.01
N VAL A 103 -16.20 11.03 24.83
CA VAL A 103 -17.63 11.19 24.57
C VAL A 103 -18.48 10.33 25.52
N ASN A 104 -18.05 9.10 25.78
CA ASN A 104 -18.75 8.22 26.72
C ASN A 104 -18.70 8.74 28.17
N LEU A 105 -17.58 9.33 28.59
CA LEU A 105 -17.44 9.98 29.91
C LEU A 105 -18.37 11.19 30.06
N TYR A 106 -18.51 12.03 29.03
CA TYR A 106 -19.44 13.16 29.09
C TYR A 106 -20.90 12.70 29.16
N LYS A 107 -21.29 11.68 28.39
CA LYS A 107 -22.65 11.11 28.44
C LYS A 107 -22.99 10.50 29.81
N THR A 108 -22.05 9.82 30.46
CA THR A 108 -22.27 9.26 31.81
C THR A 108 -22.30 10.33 32.90
N LEU A 109 -21.60 11.45 32.72
CA LEU A 109 -21.70 12.60 33.64
C LEU A 109 -23.03 13.34 33.49
N ASP A 110 -23.52 13.57 32.26
CA ASP A 110 -24.83 14.20 32.03
C ASP A 110 -26.00 13.30 32.46
N ALA A 111 -25.88 11.98 32.34
CA ALA A 111 -26.90 11.04 32.79
C ALA A 111 -27.01 10.93 34.34
N ASN A 112 -26.02 11.44 35.08
CA ASN A 112 -25.99 11.43 36.55
C ASN A 112 -26.31 12.81 37.18
N ARG A 113 -26.82 13.76 36.39
CA ARG A 113 -27.37 15.04 36.86
C ARG A 113 -28.89 15.02 36.84
#